data_AF-A0A937WWR9-F1
#
_entry.id   AF-A0A937WWR9-F1
#
_cell.length_a   1.000
_cell.length_b   1.000
_cell.length_c   1.000
_cell.angle_alpha   90.00
_cell.angle_beta   90.00
_cell.angle_gamma   90.00
#
_symmetry.space_group_name_H-M   'P 1'
#
loop_
_entity.id
_entity.type
_entity.pdbx_description
1 polymer ?
#
loop_
_entity_poly.entity_id
_entity_poly.type
_entity_poly.pdbx_seq_one_letter_code
_entity_poly.pdbx_strand_id
1 'polypeptide(L)'
;MFFDSLGVERVIPIAWASPNPSIASVGVSDTVLDTRGHLAFVTYVRGHQVGQVNITASCQGVISPAVRLMVVADLSTQVASVSVTPDSVHIAVGDTVRLQAVAHALNGQPLSGRTFTWQTTHTTVASVDAGGLVTGVTAGTTGITAVTDGVTGGPVFVRVPASAVEGRSGAFTRRPGSGYVVQGTAALEKIAPDSDRLVLKFGADFNVSSGPGIEVFLSRSNTVGSGSVGLGRVKRLSGAQSYEVPQGVSLQSYDWVIIHCVPFNVVFGYAQFQ
;
A
#
# COMPACT_ATOMS: atom_id res chain seq x y z
N MET A 1 -15.79 -7.90 69.45
CA MET A 1 -16.46 -8.95 70.24
C MET A 1 -17.66 -8.32 70.91
N PHE A 2 -18.86 -8.80 70.63
CA PHE A 2 -20.08 -8.26 71.24
C PHE A 2 -20.71 -9.35 72.10
N PHE A 3 -20.75 -9.07 73.40
CA PHE A 3 -21.50 -9.85 74.36
C PHE A 3 -22.73 -9.05 74.75
N ASP A 4 -23.87 -9.70 74.92
CA ASP A 4 -25.01 -9.05 75.55
C ASP A 4 -24.77 -8.82 77.05
N SER A 5 -25.72 -8.20 77.73
CA SER A 5 -25.66 -7.92 79.17
C SER A 5 -25.55 -9.17 80.05
N LEU A 6 -25.67 -10.38 79.47
CA LEU A 6 -25.55 -11.67 80.13
C LEU A 6 -24.24 -12.39 79.79
N GLY A 7 -23.34 -11.75 79.02
CA GLY A 7 -22.07 -12.35 78.63
C GLY A 7 -22.19 -13.36 77.49
N VAL A 8 -23.32 -13.43 76.78
CA VAL A 8 -23.53 -14.35 75.67
C VAL A 8 -23.00 -13.73 74.38
N GLU A 9 -22.16 -14.47 73.65
CA GLU A 9 -21.62 -14.04 72.37
C GLU A 9 -22.76 -13.84 71.34
N ARG A 10 -22.75 -12.69 70.67
CA ARG A 10 -23.75 -12.35 69.65
C ARG A 10 -23.09 -12.19 68.28
N VAL A 11 -23.67 -12.90 67.33
CA VAL A 11 -23.50 -12.68 65.89
C VAL A 11 -24.13 -11.35 65.50
N ILE A 12 -23.34 -10.43 64.95
CA ILE A 12 -23.88 -9.18 64.39
C ILE A 12 -23.77 -9.22 62.86
N PRO A 13 -24.91 -9.20 62.15
CA PRO A 13 -24.90 -9.15 60.70
C PRO A 13 -24.42 -7.78 60.20
N ILE A 14 -23.57 -7.78 59.18
CA ILE A 14 -23.21 -6.57 58.43
C ILE A 14 -24.05 -6.58 57.15
N ALA A 15 -24.84 -5.54 56.96
CA ALA A 15 -25.64 -5.37 55.74
C ALA A 15 -24.90 -4.45 54.76
N TRP A 16 -24.65 -4.97 53.56
CA TRP A 16 -24.11 -4.21 52.44
C TRP A 16 -25.24 -3.69 51.57
N ALA A 17 -25.21 -2.40 51.24
CA ALA A 17 -26.22 -1.78 50.40
C ALA A 17 -25.57 -1.05 49.22
N SER A 18 -26.17 -1.23 48.05
CA SER A 18 -25.97 -0.32 46.92
C SER A 18 -27.14 0.65 46.88
N PRO A 19 -26.92 1.98 46.98
CA PRO A 19 -27.99 2.97 46.86
C PRO A 19 -28.58 3.03 45.45
N ASN A 20 -27.91 2.44 44.44
CA ASN A 20 -28.45 2.30 43.10
C ASN A 20 -28.14 0.91 42.50
N PRO A 21 -29.00 -0.10 42.79
CA PRO A 21 -28.81 -1.46 42.29
C PRO A 21 -28.86 -1.59 40.76
N SER A 22 -29.42 -0.62 40.04
CA SER A 22 -29.41 -0.63 38.57
C SER A 22 -28.03 -0.30 37.98
N ILE A 23 -27.17 0.40 38.73
CA ILE A 23 -25.77 0.65 38.35
C ILE A 23 -24.91 -0.54 38.79
N ALA A 24 -24.96 -0.91 40.07
CA ALA A 24 -24.27 -2.09 40.58
C ALA A 24 -25.00 -2.70 41.78
N SER A 25 -25.08 -4.01 41.84
CA SER A 25 -25.62 -4.77 42.98
C SER A 25 -24.50 -5.41 43.80
N VAL A 26 -24.70 -5.50 45.11
CA VAL A 26 -23.79 -6.17 46.05
C VAL A 26 -24.45 -7.42 46.62
N GLY A 27 -23.70 -8.51 46.70
CA GLY A 27 -24.12 -9.74 47.37
C GLY A 27 -23.53 -9.84 48.77
N VAL A 28 -24.34 -10.24 49.74
CA VAL A 28 -23.90 -10.51 51.11
C VAL A 28 -23.31 -11.91 51.21
N SER A 29 -22.25 -12.05 52.01
CA SER A 29 -21.78 -13.34 52.50
C SER A 29 -22.41 -13.51 53.87
N ASP A 30 -22.88 -14.71 54.19
CA ASP A 30 -23.38 -15.05 55.53
C ASP A 30 -22.28 -15.01 56.62
N THR A 31 -21.14 -14.36 56.36
CA THR A 31 -20.01 -14.35 57.29
C THR A 31 -20.16 -13.25 58.34
N VAL A 32 -20.64 -13.75 59.46
CA VAL A 32 -20.66 -13.23 60.82
C VAL A 32 -19.25 -12.86 61.31
N LEU A 33 -19.14 -11.77 62.08
CA LEU A 33 -17.99 -11.53 62.97
C LEU A 33 -17.94 -12.63 64.05
N ASP A 34 -17.01 -13.58 63.96
CA ASP A 34 -16.75 -14.59 65.00
C ASP A 34 -15.44 -14.31 65.79
N THR A 35 -15.27 -14.99 66.93
CA THR A 35 -14.13 -14.90 67.87
C THR A 35 -12.73 -15.11 67.25
N ARG A 36 -12.62 -15.54 65.98
CA ARG A 36 -11.34 -15.82 65.31
C ARG A 36 -10.84 -14.68 64.41
N GLY A 37 -11.53 -13.53 64.42
CA GLY A 37 -11.12 -12.36 63.63
C GLY A 37 -11.52 -12.41 62.16
N HIS A 38 -12.55 -13.19 61.81
CA HIS A 38 -13.09 -13.17 60.46
C HIS A 38 -13.79 -11.82 60.17
N LEU A 39 -13.24 -11.08 59.21
CA LEU A 39 -13.85 -9.88 58.65
C LEU A 39 -15.06 -10.28 57.79
N ALA A 40 -16.14 -9.50 57.83
CA ALA A 40 -17.21 -9.65 56.85
C ALA A 40 -16.73 -9.13 55.49
N PHE A 41 -16.81 -9.96 54.46
CA PHE A 41 -16.46 -9.59 53.09
C PHE A 41 -17.71 -9.50 52.22
N VAL A 42 -17.65 -8.63 51.22
CA VAL A 42 -18.63 -8.64 50.12
C VAL A 42 -18.36 -9.89 49.27
N THR A 43 -19.37 -10.75 49.06
CA THR A 43 -19.21 -11.99 48.27
C THR A 43 -19.01 -11.67 46.80
N TYR A 44 -19.71 -10.65 46.30
CA TYR A 44 -19.51 -10.13 44.96
C TYR A 44 -20.05 -8.70 44.86
N VAL A 45 -19.44 -7.94 43.95
CA VAL A 45 -20.04 -6.73 43.37
C VAL A 45 -20.27 -7.01 41.89
N ARG A 46 -21.50 -6.82 41.41
CA ARG A 46 -21.86 -6.99 40.01
C ARG A 46 -22.32 -5.64 39.45
N GLY A 47 -21.58 -5.11 38.48
CA GLY A 47 -22.00 -3.95 37.69
C GLY A 47 -23.05 -4.33 36.64
N HIS A 48 -24.02 -3.45 36.43
CA HIS A 48 -25.13 -3.63 35.48
C HIS A 48 -25.22 -2.51 34.45
N GLN A 49 -24.94 -1.26 34.85
CA GLN A 49 -24.98 -0.09 33.97
C GLN A 49 -23.79 0.83 34.23
N VAL A 50 -23.32 1.50 33.18
CA VAL A 50 -22.26 2.51 33.28
C VAL A 50 -22.70 3.61 34.23
N GLY A 51 -21.84 3.94 35.19
CA GLY A 51 -22.15 4.94 36.19
C GLY A 51 -21.31 4.79 37.45
N GLN A 52 -21.57 5.68 38.40
CA GLN A 52 -20.91 5.67 39.69
C GLN A 52 -21.93 5.35 40.79
N VAL A 53 -21.53 4.50 41.72
CA VAL A 53 -22.31 4.23 42.94
C VAL A 53 -21.39 4.20 44.16
N ASN A 54 -21.92 4.63 45.29
CA ASN A 54 -21.22 4.66 46.57
C ASN A 54 -21.76 3.52 47.45
N ILE A 55 -20.97 2.47 47.64
CA ILE A 55 -21.36 1.31 48.42
C ILE A 55 -21.01 1.56 49.89
N THR A 56 -21.93 1.25 50.80
CA THR A 56 -21.72 1.33 52.24
C THR A 56 -22.04 0.00 52.92
N ALA A 57 -21.36 -0.28 54.02
CA ALA A 57 -21.74 -1.29 54.99
C ALA A 57 -22.48 -0.63 56.15
N SER A 58 -23.42 -1.36 56.75
CA SER A 58 -24.13 -0.93 57.96
C SER A 58 -24.14 -2.03 59.01
N CYS A 59 -23.96 -1.63 60.27
CA CYS A 59 -23.91 -2.50 61.43
C CYS A 59 -24.55 -1.78 62.63
N GLN A 60 -25.66 -2.31 63.16
CA GLN A 60 -26.40 -1.72 64.30
C GLN A 60 -26.69 -0.21 64.17
N GLY A 61 -27.03 0.26 62.96
CA GLY A 61 -27.32 1.67 62.69
C GLY A 61 -26.10 2.55 62.43
N VAL A 62 -24.87 2.04 62.61
CA VAL A 62 -23.64 2.72 62.18
C VAL A 62 -23.36 2.38 60.73
N ILE A 63 -23.12 3.41 59.90
CA ILE A 63 -22.82 3.27 58.47
C ILE A 63 -21.32 3.53 58.26
N SER A 64 -20.66 2.68 57.49
CA SER A 64 -19.26 2.85 57.12
C SER A 64 -19.06 4.07 56.22
N PRO A 65 -17.83 4.58 56.09
CA PRO A 65 -17.46 5.41 54.95
C PRO A 65 -17.83 4.71 53.63
N ALA A 66 -18.18 5.50 52.62
CA ALA A 66 -18.55 4.97 51.31
C ALA A 66 -17.33 4.56 50.49
N VAL A 67 -17.40 3.39 49.87
CA VAL A 67 -16.48 2.95 48.82
C VAL A 67 -17.06 3.37 47.47
N ARG A 68 -16.31 4.18 46.72
CA ARG A 68 -16.72 4.58 45.37
C ARG A 68 -16.47 3.42 44.40
N LEU A 69 -17.52 3.01 43.71
CA LEU A 69 -17.46 2.05 42.60
C LEU A 69 -17.83 2.75 41.30
N MET A 70 -17.05 2.48 40.24
CA MET A 70 -17.31 2.97 38.90
C MET A 70 -17.48 1.78 37.96
N VAL A 71 -18.65 1.68 37.34
CA VAL A 71 -18.92 0.73 36.26
C VAL A 71 -18.64 1.46 34.95
N VAL A 72 -17.74 0.90 34.14
CA VAL A 72 -17.34 1.46 32.85
C VAL A 72 -17.97 0.70 31.70
N ALA A 73 -18.14 1.36 30.55
CA ALA A 73 -18.61 0.70 29.34
C ALA A 73 -17.59 -0.36 28.90
N ASP A 74 -18.07 -1.53 28.46
CA ASP A 74 -17.22 -2.49 27.79
C ASP A 74 -17.05 -2.06 26.32
N LEU A 75 -15.90 -1.45 26.03
CA LEU A 75 -15.51 -1.04 24.69
C LEU A 75 -14.55 -2.05 24.04
N SER A 76 -14.42 -3.26 24.62
CA SER A 76 -13.51 -4.29 24.11
C SER A 76 -13.91 -4.82 22.74
N THR A 77 -15.15 -4.58 22.29
CA THR A 77 -15.62 -4.94 20.95
C THR A 77 -15.65 -3.76 19.98
N GLN A 78 -15.42 -2.53 20.43
CA GLN A 78 -15.46 -1.37 19.54
C GLN A 78 -14.13 -1.25 18.76
N VAL A 79 -14.21 -1.00 17.46
CA VAL A 79 -13.01 -0.75 16.64
C VAL A 79 -12.40 0.59 17.06
N ALA A 80 -11.14 0.57 17.45
CA ALA A 80 -10.35 1.75 17.79
C ALA A 80 -9.30 2.06 16.73
N SER A 81 -8.73 1.05 16.08
CA SER A 81 -7.77 1.21 14.99
C SER A 81 -7.86 0.07 13.97
N VAL A 82 -7.31 0.32 12.77
CA VAL A 82 -7.17 -0.68 11.71
C VAL A 82 -5.71 -0.70 11.27
N SER A 83 -5.11 -1.88 11.30
CA SER A 83 -3.78 -2.14 10.74
C SER A 83 -3.92 -2.84 9.39
N VAL A 84 -3.01 -2.55 8.47
CA VAL A 84 -2.97 -3.18 7.14
C VAL A 84 -1.57 -3.73 6.90
N THR A 85 -1.47 -4.94 6.34
CA THR A 85 -0.19 -5.62 6.07
C THR A 85 -0.18 -6.18 4.65
N PRO A 86 0.94 -6.08 3.91
CA PRO A 86 2.16 -5.32 4.23
C PRO A 86 1.92 -3.80 4.31
N ASP A 87 2.85 -3.07 4.92
CA ASP A 87 2.83 -1.61 5.09
C ASP A 87 3.23 -0.85 3.80
N SER A 88 3.97 -1.52 2.92
CA SER A 88 4.36 -1.03 1.60
C SER A 88 4.41 -2.16 0.57
N VAL A 89 4.16 -1.82 -0.69
CA VAL A 89 4.06 -2.77 -1.80
C VAL A 89 4.81 -2.26 -3.03
N HIS A 90 5.58 -3.16 -3.64
CA HIS A 90 6.13 -3.00 -4.99
C HIS A 90 5.61 -4.13 -5.88
N ILE A 91 4.88 -3.80 -6.94
CA ILE A 91 4.31 -4.76 -7.91
C ILE A 91 4.48 -4.24 -9.33
N ALA A 92 4.71 -5.14 -10.30
CA ALA A 92 4.73 -4.77 -11.70
C ALA A 92 3.30 -4.50 -12.23
N VAL A 93 3.21 -3.94 -13.44
CA VAL A 93 1.93 -3.83 -14.15
C VAL A 93 1.40 -5.23 -14.46
N GLY A 94 0.13 -5.49 -14.13
CA GLY A 94 -0.53 -6.77 -14.32
C GLY A 94 -0.36 -7.74 -13.14
N ASP A 95 0.65 -7.54 -12.29
CA ASP A 95 0.86 -8.36 -11.11
C ASP A 95 -0.12 -8.01 -9.99
N THR A 96 -0.29 -8.97 -9.07
CA THR A 96 -1.20 -8.83 -7.93
C THR A 96 -0.54 -9.10 -6.59
N VAL A 97 -1.01 -8.43 -5.54
CA VAL A 97 -0.65 -8.72 -4.15
C VAL A 97 -1.88 -8.70 -3.25
N ARG A 98 -1.92 -9.52 -2.20
CA ARG A 98 -3.00 -9.50 -1.21
C ARG A 98 -2.60 -8.64 -0.01
N LEU A 99 -3.41 -7.64 0.30
CA LEU A 99 -3.38 -6.93 1.57
C LEU A 99 -4.29 -7.62 2.59
N GLN A 100 -3.92 -7.56 3.86
CA GLN A 100 -4.74 -8.03 4.98
C GLN A 100 -4.98 -6.88 5.95
N ALA A 101 -6.21 -6.74 6.42
CA ALA A 101 -6.58 -5.73 7.40
C ALA A 101 -7.03 -6.40 8.71
N VAL A 102 -6.61 -5.83 9.84
CA VAL A 102 -7.02 -6.28 11.18
C VAL A 102 -7.50 -5.07 11.98
N ALA A 103 -8.70 -5.18 12.55
CA ALA A 103 -9.26 -4.18 13.44
C ALA A 103 -8.82 -4.49 14.88
N HIS A 104 -8.50 -3.46 15.65
CA HIS A 104 -8.12 -3.59 17.06
C HIS A 104 -9.04 -2.77 17.95
N ALA A 105 -9.36 -3.30 19.13
CA ALA A 105 -10.05 -2.58 20.18
C ALA A 105 -9.14 -1.61 20.92
N LEU A 106 -9.70 -0.79 21.81
CA LEU A 106 -8.94 0.21 22.57
C LEU A 106 -7.83 -0.38 23.44
N ASN A 107 -7.99 -1.63 23.87
CA ASN A 107 -6.99 -2.40 24.61
C ASN A 107 -5.96 -3.12 23.71
N GLY A 108 -5.98 -2.87 22.40
CA GLY A 108 -5.09 -3.48 21.40
C GLY A 108 -5.49 -4.88 20.92
N GLN A 109 -6.52 -5.49 21.51
CA GLN A 109 -6.95 -6.85 21.12
C GLN A 109 -7.50 -6.86 19.68
N PRO A 110 -7.12 -7.85 18.85
CA PRO A 110 -7.67 -7.98 17.51
C PRO A 110 -9.15 -8.38 17.56
N LEU A 111 -9.94 -7.77 16.69
CA LEU A 111 -11.36 -8.01 16.53
C LEU A 111 -11.61 -8.90 15.30
N SER A 112 -12.27 -10.03 15.49
CA SER A 112 -12.66 -10.94 14.41
C SER A 112 -14.04 -10.61 13.82
N GLY A 113 -14.37 -11.20 12.67
CA GLY A 113 -15.69 -11.04 12.03
C GLY A 113 -15.94 -9.66 11.41
N ARG A 114 -14.90 -8.85 11.23
CA ARG A 114 -14.99 -7.52 10.60
C ARG A 114 -14.94 -7.62 9.10
N THR A 115 -15.79 -6.82 8.44
CA THR A 115 -15.79 -6.68 6.98
C THR A 115 -15.13 -5.35 6.64
N PHE A 116 -14.15 -5.38 5.74
CA PHE A 116 -13.41 -4.20 5.34
C PHE A 116 -13.86 -3.70 3.98
N THR A 117 -13.99 -2.38 3.87
CA THR A 117 -14.15 -1.70 2.58
C THR A 117 -12.79 -1.14 2.17
N TRP A 118 -12.34 -1.49 0.98
CA TRP A 118 -11.05 -1.07 0.44
C TRP A 118 -11.20 0.09 -0.54
N GLN A 119 -10.25 1.02 -0.51
CA GLN A 119 -10.22 2.18 -1.40
C GLN A 119 -8.80 2.43 -1.91
N THR A 120 -8.67 2.93 -3.14
CA THR A 120 -7.41 3.38 -3.74
C THR A 120 -7.53 4.85 -4.13
N THR A 121 -6.47 5.63 -3.95
CA THR A 121 -6.48 7.05 -4.35
C THR A 121 -6.37 7.24 -5.86
N HIS A 122 -5.75 6.30 -6.58
CA HIS A 122 -5.57 6.34 -8.04
C HIS A 122 -5.79 4.96 -8.67
N THR A 123 -7.02 4.69 -9.14
CA THR A 123 -7.39 3.43 -9.81
C THR A 123 -6.63 3.19 -11.12
N THR A 124 -6.11 4.24 -11.75
CA THR A 124 -5.29 4.16 -12.96
C THR A 124 -3.87 3.63 -12.69
N VAL A 125 -3.38 3.72 -11.45
CA VAL A 125 -2.07 3.21 -11.02
C VAL A 125 -2.21 1.80 -10.46
N ALA A 126 -3.12 1.58 -9.51
CA ALA A 126 -3.45 0.25 -9.02
C ALA A 126 -4.90 0.19 -8.52
N SER A 127 -5.57 -0.94 -8.76
CA SER A 127 -6.91 -1.25 -8.28
C SER A 127 -6.87 -2.19 -7.09
N VAL A 128 -7.93 -2.22 -6.27
CA VAL A 128 -8.09 -3.15 -5.14
C VAL A 128 -9.52 -3.70 -5.14
N ASP A 129 -9.66 -5.01 -4.91
CA ASP A 129 -10.97 -5.67 -4.80
C ASP A 129 -11.53 -5.68 -3.36
N ALA A 130 -12.74 -6.22 -3.20
CA ALA A 130 -13.41 -6.31 -1.90
C ALA A 130 -12.67 -7.20 -0.88
N GLY A 131 -11.82 -8.12 -1.33
CA GLY A 131 -11.00 -8.97 -0.47
C GLY A 131 -9.61 -8.40 -0.21
N GLY A 132 -9.28 -7.20 -0.69
CA GLY A 132 -7.94 -6.61 -0.56
C GLY A 132 -6.91 -7.16 -1.55
N LEU A 133 -7.31 -7.78 -2.66
CA LEU A 133 -6.40 -8.12 -3.75
C LEU A 133 -6.12 -6.87 -4.58
N VAL A 134 -4.87 -6.44 -4.61
CA VAL A 134 -4.39 -5.27 -5.34
C VAL A 134 -3.80 -5.71 -6.67
N THR A 135 -4.12 -5.00 -7.76
CA THR A 135 -3.55 -5.24 -9.10
C THR A 135 -2.85 -3.98 -9.61
N GLY A 136 -1.62 -4.11 -10.09
CA GLY A 136 -0.88 -3.03 -10.73
C GLY A 136 -1.45 -2.72 -12.13
N VAL A 137 -1.74 -1.46 -12.43
CA VAL A 137 -2.37 -1.02 -13.69
C VAL A 137 -1.40 -0.21 -14.55
N THR A 138 -0.84 0.86 -14.01
CA THR A 138 0.11 1.72 -14.72
C THR A 138 1.19 2.19 -13.77
N ALA A 139 2.36 2.53 -14.32
CA ALA A 139 3.47 3.12 -13.59
C ALA A 139 3.02 4.33 -12.74
N GLY A 140 3.42 4.35 -11.47
CA GLY A 140 3.07 5.40 -10.52
C GLY A 140 3.07 4.93 -9.08
N THR A 141 2.56 5.77 -8.19
CA THR A 141 2.35 5.44 -6.77
C THR A 141 0.91 5.77 -6.39
N THR A 142 0.23 4.86 -5.67
CA THR A 142 -1.10 5.09 -5.12
C THR A 142 -1.16 4.67 -3.66
N GLY A 143 -2.09 5.24 -2.89
CA GLY A 143 -2.36 4.86 -1.52
C GLY A 143 -3.60 3.98 -1.47
N ILE A 144 -3.56 2.90 -0.69
CA ILE A 144 -4.68 1.99 -0.46
C ILE A 144 -5.03 2.00 1.02
N THR A 145 -6.32 2.14 1.33
CA THR A 145 -6.83 2.15 2.71
C THR A 145 -7.91 1.09 2.89
N ALA A 146 -8.02 0.59 4.12
CA ALA A 146 -9.09 -0.29 4.57
C ALA A 146 -9.93 0.43 5.64
N VAL A 147 -11.25 0.30 5.55
CA VAL A 147 -12.21 0.93 6.46
C VAL A 147 -13.15 -0.12 7.03
N THR A 148 -13.39 -0.09 8.35
CA THR A 148 -14.45 -0.87 9.01
C THR A 148 -15.04 -0.04 10.14
N ASP A 149 -16.36 -0.14 10.37
CA ASP A 149 -17.08 0.59 11.43
C ASP A 149 -16.78 2.10 11.47
N GLY A 150 -16.53 2.72 10.31
CA GLY A 150 -16.17 4.14 10.19
C GLY A 150 -14.73 4.49 10.57
N VAL A 151 -13.91 3.51 10.96
CA VAL A 151 -12.49 3.70 11.28
C VAL A 151 -11.64 3.34 10.06
N THR A 152 -10.80 4.28 9.63
CA THR A 152 -9.90 4.14 8.48
C THR A 152 -8.50 3.78 8.96
N GLY A 153 -7.92 2.71 8.40
CA GLY A 153 -6.52 2.36 8.62
C GLY A 153 -5.54 3.31 7.94
N GLY A 154 -4.28 3.26 8.35
CA GLY A 154 -3.22 4.00 7.66
C GLY A 154 -3.09 3.60 6.18
N PRO A 155 -2.69 4.51 5.28
CA PRO A 155 -2.53 4.17 3.87
C PRO A 155 -1.33 3.25 3.66
N VAL A 156 -1.53 2.18 2.90
CA VAL A 156 -0.46 1.37 2.31
C VAL A 156 -0.08 1.97 0.98
N PHE A 157 1.20 2.28 0.80
CA PHE A 157 1.69 2.81 -0.47
C PHE A 157 2.04 1.67 -1.43
N VAL A 158 1.38 1.67 -2.58
CA VAL A 158 1.66 0.75 -3.69
C VAL A 158 2.42 1.51 -4.76
N ARG A 159 3.62 1.04 -5.08
CA ARG A 159 4.45 1.60 -6.14
C ARG A 159 4.56 0.61 -7.30
N VAL A 160 4.08 1.06 -8.46
CA VAL A 160 4.21 0.37 -9.74
C VAL A 160 5.35 1.04 -10.50
N PRO A 161 6.51 0.39 -10.69
CA PRO A 161 7.61 1.00 -11.41
C PRO A 161 7.22 1.22 -12.88
N ALA A 162 7.76 2.27 -13.49
CA ALA A 162 7.74 2.36 -14.94
C ALA A 162 8.51 1.15 -15.49
N SER A 163 7.93 0.46 -16.47
CA SER A 163 8.65 -0.55 -17.23
C SER A 163 9.78 0.15 -17.97
N ALA A 164 10.96 0.18 -17.36
CA ALA A 164 12.18 0.59 -18.03
C ALA A 164 12.52 -0.53 -19.01
N VAL A 165 12.21 -0.30 -20.27
CA VAL A 165 12.62 -1.19 -21.34
C VAL A 165 14.11 -0.97 -21.56
N GLU A 166 14.89 -2.05 -21.49
CA GLU A 166 16.32 -1.99 -21.76
C GLU A 166 16.57 -1.46 -23.18
N GLY A 167 17.44 -0.47 -23.30
CA GLY A 167 17.75 0.15 -24.58
C GLY A 167 18.92 1.12 -24.51
N ARG A 168 19.36 1.56 -25.69
CA ARG A 168 20.42 2.55 -25.91
C ARG A 168 19.86 3.70 -26.73
N SER A 169 20.42 4.90 -26.57
CA SER A 169 19.92 6.07 -27.30
C SER A 169 21.04 6.95 -27.84
N GLY A 170 20.71 7.77 -28.83
CA GLY A 170 21.65 8.67 -29.49
C GLY A 170 20.96 9.85 -30.15
N ALA A 171 21.68 10.95 -30.29
CA ALA A 171 21.22 12.11 -31.06
C ALA A 171 21.71 12.02 -32.51
N PHE A 172 20.84 12.29 -33.46
CA PHE A 172 21.23 12.39 -34.86
C PHE A 172 22.14 13.59 -35.07
N THR A 173 23.24 13.31 -35.74
CA THR A 173 24.21 14.29 -36.21
C THR A 173 24.27 14.24 -37.73
N ARG A 174 24.25 15.42 -38.36
CA ARG A 174 24.50 15.52 -39.79
C ARG A 174 25.90 15.00 -40.11
N ARG A 175 26.06 14.33 -41.25
CA ARG A 175 27.40 13.97 -41.72
C ARG A 175 28.15 15.25 -42.14
N PRO A 176 29.37 15.52 -41.65
CA PRO A 176 30.15 16.68 -42.06
C PRO A 176 30.30 16.75 -43.59
N GLY A 177 30.10 17.95 -44.15
CA GLY A 177 30.20 18.19 -45.60
C GLY A 177 29.03 17.68 -46.46
N SER A 178 28.01 17.05 -45.87
CA SER A 178 26.88 16.50 -46.64
C SER A 178 25.86 17.53 -47.13
N GLY A 179 25.72 18.68 -46.45
CA GLY A 179 24.72 19.69 -46.76
C GLY A 179 23.28 19.32 -46.37
N TYR A 180 23.03 18.08 -45.94
CA TYR A 180 21.71 17.60 -45.52
C TYR A 180 21.47 17.87 -44.03
N VAL A 181 20.20 18.12 -43.70
CA VAL A 181 19.71 18.18 -42.32
C VAL A 181 19.36 16.76 -41.89
N VAL A 182 19.91 16.32 -40.76
CA VAL A 182 19.43 15.19 -39.96
C VAL A 182 19.60 15.59 -38.50
N GLN A 183 18.50 15.58 -37.76
CA GLN A 183 18.46 15.94 -36.34
C GLN A 183 17.37 15.16 -35.62
N GLY A 184 17.36 15.29 -34.30
CA GLY A 184 16.45 14.63 -33.39
C GLY A 184 17.11 13.45 -32.68
N THR A 185 16.30 12.61 -32.05
CA THR A 185 16.78 11.48 -31.24
C THR A 185 16.41 10.12 -31.82
N ALA A 186 17.21 9.11 -31.51
CA ALA A 186 16.93 7.71 -31.79
C ALA A 186 17.17 6.84 -30.55
N ALA A 187 16.32 5.84 -30.34
CA ALA A 187 16.44 4.84 -29.29
C ALA A 187 16.27 3.43 -29.88
N LEU A 188 17.21 2.53 -29.56
CA LEU A 188 17.13 1.11 -29.84
C LEU A 188 16.81 0.40 -28.53
N GLU A 189 15.62 -0.19 -28.43
CA GLU A 189 15.10 -0.75 -27.18
C GLU A 189 14.39 -2.09 -27.43
N LYS A 190 14.26 -2.92 -26.39
CA LYS A 190 13.41 -4.11 -26.45
C LYS A 190 11.94 -3.71 -26.68
N ILE A 191 11.11 -4.57 -27.25
CA ILE A 191 9.66 -4.27 -27.35
C ILE A 191 8.92 -4.45 -26.01
N ALA A 192 9.52 -5.20 -25.09
CA ALA A 192 9.06 -5.45 -23.72
C ALA A 192 10.27 -5.84 -22.85
N PRO A 193 10.20 -5.69 -21.50
CA PRO A 193 11.33 -5.99 -20.62
C PRO A 193 12.00 -7.36 -20.85
N ASP A 194 11.19 -8.40 -21.06
CA ASP A 194 11.65 -9.79 -21.22
C ASP A 194 11.72 -10.25 -22.68
N SER A 195 11.67 -9.32 -23.63
CA SER A 195 11.65 -9.65 -25.06
C SER A 195 13.05 -9.58 -25.68
N ASP A 196 13.38 -10.57 -26.50
CA ASP A 196 14.57 -10.54 -27.38
C ASP A 196 14.34 -9.74 -28.68
N ARG A 197 13.08 -9.39 -28.99
CA ARG A 197 12.77 -8.50 -30.12
C ARG A 197 13.05 -7.05 -29.78
N LEU A 198 13.67 -6.34 -30.73
CA LEU A 198 14.01 -4.93 -30.61
C LEU A 198 13.15 -4.05 -31.54
N VAL A 199 13.02 -2.79 -31.17
CA VAL A 199 12.43 -1.72 -31.97
C VAL A 199 13.39 -0.53 -31.97
N LEU A 200 13.54 0.09 -33.14
CA LEU A 200 14.21 1.37 -33.28
C LEU A 200 13.16 2.47 -33.35
N LYS A 201 13.21 3.43 -32.43
CA LYS A 201 12.29 4.58 -32.36
C LYS A 201 13.04 5.88 -32.62
N PHE A 202 12.46 6.75 -33.44
CA PHE A 202 12.90 8.14 -33.57
C PHE A 202 11.98 9.03 -32.74
N GLY A 203 12.57 10.04 -32.09
CA GLY A 203 11.86 11.01 -31.27
C GLY A 203 10.96 11.93 -32.08
N ALA A 204 10.07 12.64 -31.38
CA ALA A 204 9.18 13.64 -31.98
C ALA A 204 9.95 14.83 -32.59
N ASP A 205 11.21 15.02 -32.19
CA ASP A 205 12.15 16.02 -32.66
C ASP A 205 12.87 15.62 -33.97
N PHE A 206 12.62 14.42 -34.49
CA PHE A 206 13.23 13.95 -35.74
C PHE A 206 12.88 14.87 -36.91
N ASN A 207 13.90 15.24 -37.70
CA ASN A 207 13.75 15.96 -38.95
C ASN A 207 14.89 15.58 -39.90
N VAL A 208 14.56 15.29 -41.16
CA VAL A 208 15.53 14.96 -42.21
C VAL A 208 15.19 15.63 -43.54
N SER A 209 16.22 16.05 -44.27
CA SER A 209 16.09 16.50 -45.65
C SER A 209 15.44 15.44 -46.55
N SER A 210 14.64 15.87 -47.52
CA SER A 210 14.05 14.96 -48.50
C SER A 210 15.11 14.37 -49.43
N GLY A 211 14.84 13.17 -49.94
CA GLY A 211 15.66 12.48 -50.93
C GLY A 211 14.90 11.33 -51.59
N PRO A 212 15.26 10.89 -52.81
CA PRO A 212 14.46 9.94 -53.58
C PRO A 212 14.48 8.49 -53.06
N GLY A 213 15.33 8.18 -52.09
CA GLY A 213 15.44 6.85 -51.51
C GLY A 213 16.20 6.84 -50.19
N ILE A 214 15.73 7.65 -49.23
CA ILE A 214 16.30 7.68 -47.87
C ILE A 214 15.80 6.49 -47.05
N GLU A 215 16.74 5.72 -46.53
CA GLU A 215 16.52 4.48 -45.78
C GLU A 215 17.28 4.49 -44.46
N VAL A 216 16.78 3.69 -43.53
CA VAL A 216 17.29 3.55 -42.17
C VAL A 216 18.08 2.25 -42.06
N PHE A 217 19.30 2.36 -41.53
CA PHE A 217 20.19 1.22 -41.30
C PHE A 217 20.70 1.19 -39.86
N LEU A 218 20.84 -0.01 -39.30
CA LEU A 218 21.73 -0.24 -38.15
C LEU A 218 23.12 -0.60 -38.66
N SER A 219 24.16 -0.05 -38.03
CA SER A 219 25.54 -0.26 -38.43
C SER A 219 26.52 -0.28 -37.25
N ARG A 220 27.66 -0.95 -37.46
CA ARG A 220 28.78 -1.01 -36.50
C ARG A 220 29.77 0.14 -36.68
N SER A 221 29.61 0.91 -37.75
CA SER A 221 30.36 2.14 -38.05
C SER A 221 29.39 3.27 -38.35
N ASN A 222 29.91 4.49 -38.50
CA ASN A 222 29.13 5.66 -38.93
C ASN A 222 28.81 5.68 -40.45
N THR A 223 28.98 4.56 -41.14
CA THR A 223 28.67 4.35 -42.57
C THR A 223 27.90 3.05 -42.77
N VAL A 224 27.21 2.93 -43.92
CA VAL A 224 26.58 1.66 -44.33
C VAL A 224 27.64 0.80 -45.00
N GLY A 225 27.79 -0.45 -44.55
CA GLY A 225 28.80 -1.39 -45.03
C GLY A 225 28.35 -2.84 -44.92
N SER A 226 29.30 -3.77 -45.09
CA SER A 226 29.02 -5.21 -44.97
C SER A 226 28.53 -5.55 -43.57
N GLY A 227 27.32 -6.10 -43.47
CA GLY A 227 26.69 -6.47 -42.20
C GLY A 227 25.82 -5.38 -41.57
N SER A 228 25.68 -4.21 -42.20
CA SER A 228 24.61 -3.27 -41.85
C SER A 228 23.23 -3.89 -42.10
N VAL A 229 22.27 -3.58 -41.25
CA VAL A 229 20.91 -4.11 -41.34
C VAL A 229 19.98 -3.01 -41.81
N GLY A 230 19.37 -3.20 -42.98
CA GLY A 230 18.35 -2.29 -43.50
C GLY A 230 17.02 -2.50 -42.79
N LEU A 231 16.44 -1.41 -42.29
CA LEU A 231 15.15 -1.39 -41.60
C LEU A 231 14.03 -0.80 -42.47
N GLY A 232 14.37 -0.30 -43.66
CA GLY A 232 13.44 0.23 -44.66
C GLY A 232 13.50 1.74 -44.80
N ARG A 233 12.58 2.27 -45.62
CA ARG A 233 12.50 3.71 -45.96
C ARG A 233 12.11 4.57 -44.76
N VAL A 234 12.62 5.78 -44.74
CA VAL A 234 12.16 6.81 -43.80
C VAL A 234 10.66 7.03 -44.00
N LYS A 235 9.85 6.74 -42.98
CA LYS A 235 8.37 6.76 -43.07
C LYS A 235 7.83 8.19 -43.12
N ARG A 236 8.44 9.11 -42.36
CA ARG A 236 8.08 10.53 -42.29
C ARG A 236 9.34 11.39 -42.24
N LEU A 237 9.34 12.52 -42.94
CA LEU A 237 10.50 13.44 -42.93
C LEU A 237 10.64 14.19 -41.61
N SER A 238 9.57 14.26 -40.81
CA SER A 238 9.59 14.83 -39.47
C SER A 238 8.67 14.10 -38.51
N GLY A 239 8.97 14.20 -37.22
CA GLY A 239 8.20 13.60 -36.15
C GLY A 239 8.52 12.14 -35.86
N ALA A 240 7.91 11.64 -34.78
CA ALA A 240 8.17 10.32 -34.24
C ALA A 240 7.78 9.21 -35.22
N GLN A 241 8.60 8.16 -35.27
CA GLN A 241 8.39 6.97 -36.09
C GLN A 241 9.19 5.79 -35.56
N SER A 242 8.84 4.58 -35.98
CA SER A 242 9.47 3.37 -35.45
C SER A 242 9.69 2.31 -36.52
N TYR A 243 10.70 1.47 -36.32
CA TYR A 243 11.12 0.40 -37.22
C TYR A 243 11.29 -0.90 -36.44
N GLU A 244 10.73 -1.98 -36.96
CA GLU A 244 10.95 -3.31 -36.41
C GLU A 244 12.38 -3.76 -36.75
N VAL A 245 13.09 -4.27 -35.75
CA VAL A 245 14.42 -4.82 -35.93
C VAL A 245 14.32 -6.33 -36.17
N PRO A 246 15.00 -6.88 -37.19
CA PRO A 246 15.02 -8.32 -37.45
C PRO A 246 15.47 -9.15 -36.24
N GLN A 247 14.95 -10.38 -36.12
CA GLN A 247 15.37 -11.31 -35.08
C GLN A 247 16.87 -11.65 -35.21
N GLY A 248 17.51 -11.92 -34.08
CA GLY A 248 18.96 -12.22 -34.01
C GLY A 248 19.85 -10.99 -33.88
N VAL A 249 19.31 -9.77 -33.97
CA VAL A 249 20.02 -8.53 -33.62
C VAL A 249 19.89 -8.25 -32.13
N SER A 250 21.01 -8.11 -31.43
CA SER A 250 21.04 -7.71 -30.02
C SER A 250 21.32 -6.21 -29.84
N LEU A 251 21.01 -5.66 -28.66
CA LEU A 251 21.24 -4.24 -28.32
C LEU A 251 22.71 -3.78 -28.51
N GLN A 252 23.65 -4.71 -28.38
CA GLN A 252 25.08 -4.46 -28.48
C GLN A 252 25.66 -4.81 -29.86
N SER A 253 24.85 -5.32 -30.79
CA SER A 253 25.33 -5.75 -32.11
C SER A 253 25.69 -4.59 -33.04
N TYR A 254 25.11 -3.41 -32.81
CA TYR A 254 25.22 -2.23 -33.65
C TYR A 254 25.30 -0.96 -32.79
N ASP A 255 26.24 -0.09 -33.11
CA ASP A 255 26.51 1.13 -32.35
C ASP A 255 25.91 2.38 -32.98
N TRP A 256 25.40 2.26 -34.22
CA TRP A 256 24.93 3.40 -35.00
C TRP A 256 23.60 3.11 -35.66
N VAL A 257 22.75 4.13 -35.73
CA VAL A 257 21.68 4.24 -36.73
C VAL A 257 22.08 5.26 -37.78
N ILE A 258 21.83 4.95 -39.04
CA ILE A 258 22.23 5.75 -40.19
C ILE A 258 21.02 6.06 -41.06
N ILE A 259 20.91 7.31 -41.49
CA ILE A 259 20.04 7.71 -42.58
C ILE A 259 20.86 7.79 -43.87
N HIS A 260 20.56 6.91 -44.82
CA HIS A 260 21.33 6.74 -46.03
C HIS A 260 20.43 6.85 -47.27
N CYS A 261 20.85 7.65 -48.25
CA CYS A 261 20.20 7.73 -49.55
C CYS A 261 20.78 6.67 -50.48
N VAL A 262 20.07 5.54 -50.62
CA VAL A 262 20.53 4.36 -51.37
C VAL A 262 20.81 4.67 -52.85
N PRO A 263 19.94 5.39 -53.60
CA PRO A 263 20.18 5.64 -55.02
C PRO A 263 21.45 6.45 -55.31
N PHE A 264 21.87 7.32 -54.39
CA PHE A 264 23.04 8.18 -54.56
C PHE A 264 24.24 7.74 -53.72
N ASN A 265 24.10 6.69 -52.92
CA ASN A 265 25.12 6.20 -52.00
C ASN A 265 25.67 7.29 -51.06
N VAL A 266 24.79 8.13 -50.50
CA VAL A 266 25.19 9.23 -49.59
C VAL A 266 24.58 9.05 -48.21
N VAL A 267 25.42 9.14 -47.18
CA VAL A 267 24.97 9.23 -45.78
C VAL A 267 24.55 10.65 -45.47
N PHE A 268 23.28 10.84 -45.10
CA PHE A 268 22.73 12.14 -44.70
C PHE A 268 23.17 12.48 -43.26
N GLY A 269 23.14 11.48 -42.39
CA GLY A 269 23.51 11.61 -40.98
C GLY A 269 23.36 10.31 -40.23
N TYR A 270 23.75 10.34 -38.96
CA TYR A 270 23.78 9.16 -38.10
C TYR A 270 23.64 9.56 -36.62
N ALA A 271 23.20 8.63 -35.79
CA ALA A 271 23.26 8.74 -34.34
C ALA A 271 24.07 7.57 -33.77
N GLN A 272 24.97 7.85 -32.83
CA GLN A 272 25.68 6.82 -32.07
C GLN A 272 24.89 6.47 -30.82
N PHE A 273 24.66 5.18 -30.60
CA PHE A 273 24.00 4.69 -29.40
C PHE A 273 24.97 4.66 -28.21
N GLN A 274 24.53 5.25 -27.10
CA GLN A 274 25.19 5.22 -25.79
C GLN A 274 24.40 4.34 -24.82
#